data_AF-B7IEV4-F1
#
_entry.id   AF-B7IEV4-F1
#
_cell.length_a   1.000
_cell.length_b   1.000
_cell.length_c   1.000
_cell.angle_alpha   90.00
_cell.angle_beta   90.00
_cell.angle_gamma   90.00
#
_symmetry.space_group_name_H-M   'P 1'
#
loop_
_entity.id
_entity.type
_entity.pdbx_description
1 polymer ?
#
loop_
_entity_poly.entity_id
_entity_poly.type
_entity_poly.pdbx_seq_one_letter_code
_entity_poly.pdbx_strand_id
1 'polypeptide(L)'
;MPFHYTIEMLVNEPKAKSILQNEEIINLAEKNETKIEYQNGNLILTCAENQDLDEELVKKILSTISGSVTAKAYLIDGKSKIEIFNGKLDPKNPFGNSQDDIQERTIESIEEEIDDSGIVIDEDLEDFLDYDEEE
;
A
#
# COMPACT_ATOMS: atom_id res chain seq x y z
N MET A 1 1.86 5.86 -12.16
CA MET A 1 2.26 4.44 -12.13
C MET A 1 1.10 3.66 -11.53
N PRO A 2 0.78 2.45 -11.99
CA PRO A 2 -0.31 1.70 -11.40
C PRO A 2 0.10 1.17 -10.03
N PHE A 3 -0.66 1.56 -9.01
CA PHE A 3 -0.52 1.01 -7.65
C PHE A 3 -1.68 0.07 -7.35
N HIS A 4 -1.50 -0.93 -6.50
CA HIS A 4 -2.59 -1.74 -5.97
C HIS A 4 -2.40 -2.00 -4.48
N TYR A 5 -3.52 -2.11 -3.76
CA TYR A 5 -3.51 -2.46 -2.35
C TYR A 5 -3.68 -3.97 -2.17
N THR A 6 -2.88 -4.53 -1.25
CA THR A 6 -3.02 -5.92 -0.82
C THR A 6 -3.17 -5.97 0.69
N ILE A 7 -4.14 -6.74 1.19
CA ILE A 7 -4.33 -6.96 2.62
C ILE A 7 -4.25 -8.43 2.95
N GLU A 8 -3.40 -8.77 3.88
CA GLU A 8 -3.26 -10.09 4.44
C GLU A 8 -3.89 -10.12 5.83
N MET A 9 -4.96 -10.89 6.01
CA MET A 9 -5.63 -11.09 7.30
C MET A 9 -5.34 -12.48 7.84
N LEU A 10 -4.84 -12.58 9.07
CA LEU A 10 -4.62 -13.86 9.74
C LEU A 10 -5.96 -14.46 10.15
N VAL A 11 -6.37 -15.55 9.50
CA VAL A 11 -7.65 -16.23 9.77
C VAL A 11 -7.51 -17.74 9.73
N ASN A 12 -8.23 -18.40 10.63
CA ASN A 12 -8.31 -19.86 10.65
C ASN A 12 -9.02 -20.37 9.38
N GLU A 13 -8.55 -21.50 8.84
CA GLU A 13 -9.08 -22.16 7.65
C GLU A 13 -10.62 -22.30 7.60
N PRO A 14 -11.33 -22.73 8.67
CA PRO A 14 -12.79 -22.81 8.62
C PRO A 14 -13.46 -21.45 8.40
N LYS A 15 -12.91 -20.37 8.98
CA LYS A 15 -13.44 -19.01 8.79
C LYS A 15 -13.14 -18.50 7.38
N ALA A 16 -11.94 -18.77 6.88
CA ALA A 16 -11.58 -18.43 5.50
C ALA A 16 -12.50 -19.12 4.49
N LYS A 17 -12.82 -20.40 4.69
CA LYS A 17 -13.80 -21.12 3.86
C LYS A 17 -15.18 -20.48 3.90
N SER A 18 -15.67 -20.10 5.09
CA SER A 18 -16.96 -19.42 5.21
C SER A 18 -16.98 -18.09 4.44
N ILE A 19 -15.87 -17.34 4.43
CA ILE A 19 -15.75 -16.08 3.69
C ILE A 19 -15.75 -16.34 2.17
N LEU A 20 -14.95 -17.32 1.73
CA LEU A 20 -14.83 -17.70 0.32
C LEU A 20 -16.10 -18.37 -0.26
N GLN A 21 -17.03 -18.80 0.60
CA GLN A 21 -18.32 -19.36 0.20
C GLN A 21 -19.49 -18.37 0.37
N ASN A 22 -19.22 -17.16 0.86
CA ASN A 22 -20.26 -16.16 1.09
C ASN A 22 -20.53 -15.37 -0.20
N GLU A 23 -21.69 -15.59 -0.81
CA GLU A 23 -22.09 -14.92 -2.05
C GLU A 23 -22.08 -13.40 -1.96
N GLU A 24 -22.44 -12.80 -0.81
CA GLU A 24 -22.41 -11.34 -0.66
C GLU A 24 -20.97 -10.80 -0.74
N ILE A 25 -20.02 -11.51 -0.13
CA ILE A 25 -18.60 -11.12 -0.14
C ILE A 25 -18.02 -11.29 -1.54
N ILE A 26 -18.35 -12.39 -2.22
CA ILE A 26 -17.91 -12.63 -3.60
C ILE A 26 -18.45 -11.54 -4.53
N ASN A 27 -19.74 -11.21 -4.44
CA ASN A 27 -20.35 -10.17 -5.28
C ASN A 27 -19.72 -8.79 -5.05
N LEU A 28 -19.42 -8.43 -3.79
CA LEU A 28 -18.73 -7.18 -3.46
C LEU A 28 -17.29 -7.18 -3.98
N ALA A 29 -16.59 -8.31 -3.84
CA ALA A 29 -15.23 -8.46 -4.34
C ALA A 29 -15.17 -8.32 -5.87
N GLU A 30 -16.08 -8.96 -6.59
CA GLU A 30 -16.19 -8.85 -8.06
C GLU A 30 -16.54 -7.42 -8.50
N LYS A 31 -17.48 -6.77 -7.81
CA LYS A 31 -17.88 -5.38 -8.11
C LYS A 31 -16.71 -4.40 -7.97
N ASN A 32 -15.84 -4.65 -7.00
CA ASN A 32 -14.67 -3.82 -6.70
C ASN A 32 -13.37 -4.40 -7.27
N GLU A 33 -13.49 -5.33 -8.23
CA GLU A 33 -12.37 -6.00 -8.91
C GLU A 33 -11.27 -6.50 -7.95
N THR A 34 -11.68 -6.94 -6.76
CA THR A 34 -10.83 -7.38 -5.67
C THR A 34 -10.77 -8.90 -5.67
N LYS A 35 -9.55 -9.44 -5.73
CA LYS A 35 -9.31 -10.88 -5.66
C LYS A 35 -9.15 -11.31 -4.20
N ILE A 36 -9.85 -12.37 -3.80
CA ILE A 36 -9.76 -12.94 -2.44
C ILE A 36 -9.16 -14.35 -2.53
N GLU A 37 -8.07 -14.59 -1.84
CA GLU A 37 -7.37 -15.88 -1.80
C GLU A 37 -7.05 -16.30 -0.36
N TYR A 38 -6.93 -17.60 -0.10
CA TYR A 38 -6.48 -18.10 1.19
C TYR A 38 -5.19 -18.89 1.02
N GLN A 39 -4.10 -18.43 1.65
CA GLN A 39 -2.79 -19.06 1.57
C GLN A 39 -2.06 -18.96 2.92
N ASN A 40 -1.42 -20.05 3.34
CA ASN A 40 -0.55 -20.09 4.54
C ASN A 40 -1.17 -19.54 5.84
N GLY A 41 -2.49 -19.72 6.05
CA GLY A 41 -3.16 -19.20 7.24
C GLY A 41 -3.67 -17.76 7.11
N ASN A 42 -3.44 -17.11 5.96
CA ASN A 42 -3.86 -15.74 5.70
C ASN A 42 -4.91 -15.68 4.59
N LEU A 43 -5.92 -14.84 4.77
CA LEU A 43 -6.82 -14.39 3.72
C LEU A 43 -6.20 -13.15 3.06
N ILE A 44 -5.88 -13.25 1.80
CA ILE A 44 -5.21 -12.24 1.00
C ILE A 44 -6.25 -11.58 0.10
N LEU A 45 -6.43 -10.28 0.24
CA LEU A 45 -7.27 -9.46 -0.63
C LEU A 45 -6.36 -8.60 -1.49
N THR A 46 -6.49 -8.70 -2.81
CA THR A 46 -5.74 -7.90 -3.77
C THR A 46 -6.71 -7.05 -4.57
N CYS A 47 -6.69 -5.74 -4.37
CA CYS A 47 -7.52 -4.81 -5.13
C CYS A 47 -6.96 -4.64 -6.56
N ALA A 48 -7.82 -4.19 -7.48
CA ALA A 48 -7.38 -3.78 -8.81
C ALA A 48 -6.47 -2.55 -8.77
N GLU A 49 -5.77 -2.32 -9.89
CA GLU A 49 -4.87 -1.18 -10.03
C GLU A 49 -5.63 0.15 -9.91
N ASN A 50 -5.09 1.06 -9.10
CA ASN A 50 -5.64 2.38 -8.77
C ASN A 50 -7.01 2.34 -8.08
N GLN A 51 -7.40 1.21 -7.48
CA GLN A 51 -8.61 1.12 -6.68
C GLN A 51 -8.29 1.04 -5.19
N ASP A 52 -9.06 1.77 -4.40
CA ASP A 52 -9.00 1.71 -2.96
C ASP A 52 -9.66 0.44 -2.42
N LEU A 53 -9.24 0.05 -1.23
CA LEU A 53 -9.87 -1.03 -0.50
C LEU A 53 -11.27 -0.62 -0.05
N ASP A 54 -12.26 -1.41 -0.45
CA ASP A 54 -13.65 -1.18 -0.05
C ASP A 54 -13.89 -1.49 1.44
N GLU A 55 -14.32 -0.48 2.18
CA GLU A 55 -14.59 -0.58 3.61
C GLU A 55 -15.78 -1.51 3.92
N GLU A 56 -16.79 -1.57 3.05
CA GLU A 56 -17.96 -2.45 3.24
C GLU A 56 -17.55 -3.92 3.11
N LEU A 57 -16.72 -4.26 2.13
CA LEU A 57 -16.15 -5.59 1.94
C LEU A 57 -15.39 -6.04 3.19
N VAL A 58 -14.51 -5.18 3.72
CA VAL A 58 -13.72 -5.48 4.93
C VAL A 58 -14.64 -5.66 6.14
N LYS A 59 -15.61 -4.76 6.34
CA LYS A 59 -16.59 -4.87 7.43
C LYS A 59 -17.35 -6.19 7.36
N LYS A 60 -17.76 -6.62 6.16
CA LYS A 60 -18.50 -7.87 5.96
C LYS A 60 -17.64 -9.10 6.26
N ILE A 61 -16.37 -9.06 5.85
CA ILE A 61 -15.39 -10.10 6.16
C ILE A 61 -15.17 -10.20 7.68
N LEU A 62 -14.89 -9.07 8.35
CA LEU A 62 -14.71 -9.03 9.81
C LEU A 62 -15.96 -9.49 10.57
N SER A 63 -17.16 -9.13 10.07
CA SER A 63 -18.43 -9.59 10.63
C SER A 63 -18.58 -11.11 10.53
N THR A 64 -18.19 -11.70 9.40
CA THR A 64 -18.20 -13.15 9.17
C THR A 64 -17.21 -13.87 10.10
N ILE A 65 -16.07 -13.23 10.40
CA ILE A 65 -15.07 -13.75 11.33
C ILE A 65 -15.56 -13.65 12.78
N SER A 66 -16.46 -12.72 13.08
CA SER A 66 -17.01 -12.46 14.41
C SER A 66 -15.91 -12.21 15.46
N GLY A 67 -14.94 -11.36 15.12
CA GLY A 67 -13.86 -10.98 16.02
C GLY A 67 -12.81 -10.10 15.35
N SER A 68 -11.81 -9.68 16.12
CA SER A 68 -10.66 -8.97 15.57
C SER A 68 -9.67 -9.95 14.93
N VAL A 69 -9.00 -9.48 13.88
CA VAL A 69 -7.96 -10.22 13.17
C VAL A 69 -6.71 -9.39 13.03
N THR A 70 -5.56 -10.02 13.17
CA THR A 70 -4.30 -9.39 12.78
C THR A 70 -4.29 -9.24 11.27
N ALA A 71 -4.00 -8.06 10.77
CA ALA A 71 -3.86 -7.81 9.36
C ALA A 71 -2.65 -6.96 9.03
N LYS A 72 -2.17 -7.13 7.81
CA LYS A 72 -1.12 -6.32 7.21
C LYS A 72 -1.61 -5.79 5.88
N ALA A 73 -1.45 -4.50 5.64
CA ALA A 73 -1.77 -3.91 4.34
C ALA A 73 -0.49 -3.43 3.66
N TYR A 74 -0.46 -3.62 2.36
CA TYR A 74 0.64 -3.29 1.49
C TYR A 74 0.13 -2.43 0.33
N LEU A 75 0.87 -1.38 0.01
CA LEU A 75 0.74 -0.66 -1.26
C LEU A 75 1.86 -1.14 -2.18
N ILE A 76 1.49 -1.65 -3.35
CA ILE A 76 2.43 -2.14 -4.36
C ILE A 76 2.34 -1.20 -5.56
N ASP A 77 3.38 -0.39 -5.79
CA ASP A 77 3.48 0.52 -6.93
C ASP A 77 4.66 0.09 -7.81
N GLY A 78 4.39 -0.84 -8.74
CA GLY A 78 5.25 -1.32 -9.85
C GLY A 78 6.64 -1.89 -9.52
N LYS A 79 7.39 -1.23 -8.64
CA LYS A 79 8.77 -1.52 -8.22
C LYS A 79 8.90 -1.68 -6.71
N SER A 80 7.94 -1.19 -5.92
CA SER A 80 8.04 -1.13 -4.46
C SER A 80 6.82 -1.75 -3.78
N LYS A 81 7.06 -2.57 -2.75
CA LYS A 81 6.03 -3.07 -1.82
C LYS A 81 6.21 -2.34 -0.49
N ILE A 82 5.28 -1.46 -0.16
CA ILE A 82 5.31 -0.62 1.04
C ILE A 82 4.28 -1.17 2.02
N GLU A 83 4.70 -1.53 3.24
CA GLU A 83 3.78 -1.88 4.33
C GLU A 83 3.18 -0.59 4.90
N ILE A 84 1.87 -0.40 4.71
CA ILE A 84 1.14 0.81 5.16
C ILE A 84 0.37 0.57 6.45
N PHE A 85 0.13 -0.70 6.79
CA PHE A 85 -0.60 -1.08 8.00
C PHE A 85 -0.10 -2.41 8.52
N ASN A 86 0.06 -2.49 9.83
CA ASN A 86 0.31 -3.73 10.55
C ASN A 86 -0.34 -3.61 11.92
N GLY A 87 -1.42 -4.34 12.14
CA GLY A 87 -2.23 -4.15 13.33
C GLY A 87 -3.37 -5.14 13.43
N LYS A 88 -4.36 -4.81 14.25
CA LYS A 88 -5.59 -5.59 14.38
C LYS A 88 -6.76 -4.83 13.76
N LEU A 89 -7.45 -5.45 12.82
CA LEU A 89 -8.72 -4.96 12.28
C LEU A 89 -9.84 -5.47 13.17
N ASP A 90 -10.75 -4.59 13.59
CA ASP A 90 -11.92 -4.94 14.40
C ASP A 90 -13.21 -4.54 13.66
N PRO A 91 -14.28 -5.34 13.65
CA PRO A 91 -15.53 -4.98 12.97
C PRO A 91 -16.15 -3.67 13.46
N LYS A 92 -15.87 -3.23 14.71
CA LYS A 92 -16.34 -1.92 15.21
C LYS A 92 -15.47 -0.75 14.75
N ASN A 93 -14.18 -0.99 14.49
CA ASN A 93 -13.25 -0.02 13.94
C ASN A 93 -12.35 -0.74 12.93
N PRO A 94 -12.76 -0.84 11.65
CA PRO A 94 -12.04 -1.63 10.66
C PRO A 94 -10.60 -1.15 10.46
N PHE A 95 -10.29 0.10 10.83
CA PHE A 95 -8.94 0.69 10.80
C PHE A 95 -8.48 1.25 12.16
N GLY A 96 -9.06 0.77 13.27
CA GLY A 96 -8.95 1.41 14.59
C GLY A 96 -7.62 1.23 15.33
N ASN A 97 -6.98 2.38 15.64
CA ASN A 97 -5.76 2.60 16.40
C ASN A 97 -4.57 1.74 15.93
N SER A 98 -3.94 2.21 14.86
CA SER A 98 -2.51 1.99 14.59
C SER A 98 -1.76 1.95 15.92
N GLN A 99 -1.20 0.81 16.30
CA GLN A 99 -0.21 0.83 17.37
C GLN A 99 0.95 1.67 16.85
N ASP A 100 1.32 2.69 17.60
CA ASP A 100 2.49 3.57 17.50
C ASP A 100 3.82 2.81 17.44
N ASP A 101 4.01 1.99 16.41
CA ASP A 101 5.29 1.36 16.06
C ASP A 101 5.31 1.09 14.54
N ILE A 102 4.79 2.04 13.73
CA ILE A 102 5.41 2.25 12.42
C ILE A 102 6.78 2.79 12.79
N GLN A 103 7.77 1.90 12.91
CA GLN A 103 9.15 2.31 12.75
C GLN A 103 9.15 3.19 11.51
N GLU A 104 9.45 4.47 11.71
CA GLU A 104 10.00 5.36 10.70
C GLU A 104 11.23 4.64 10.11
N ARG A 105 11.00 3.62 9.27
CA ARG A 105 11.99 3.14 8.34
C ARG A 105 12.00 4.21 7.29
N THR A 106 12.87 5.17 7.56
CA THR A 106 13.76 5.79 6.60
C THR A 106 13.15 5.74 5.22
N ILE A 107 12.49 6.84 4.87
CA ILE A 107 12.56 7.31 3.49
C ILE A 107 14.07 7.47 3.26
N GLU A 108 14.77 6.40 2.89
CA GLU A 108 15.85 6.54 1.93
C GLU A 108 15.11 7.05 0.72
N SER A 109 15.01 8.38 0.69
CA SER A 109 15.01 9.12 -0.55
C SER A 109 15.94 8.33 -1.44
N ILE A 110 15.42 7.87 -2.57
CA ILE A 110 16.24 7.96 -3.77
C ILE A 110 16.54 9.46 -3.87
N GLU A 111 17.54 9.91 -3.10
CA GLU A 111 18.60 10.74 -3.63
C GLU A 111 19.01 9.97 -4.89
N GLU A 112 18.40 10.34 -6.01
CA GLU A 112 19.18 10.47 -7.22
C GLU A 112 20.53 10.99 -6.75
N GLU A 113 21.58 10.19 -6.98
CA GLU A 113 22.96 10.60 -6.81
C GLU A 113 23.13 11.93 -7.55
N ILE A 114 22.84 13.04 -6.87
CA ILE A 114 23.49 14.30 -7.12
C ILE A 114 24.86 14.05 -6.54
N ASP A 115 25.68 13.45 -7.40
CA ASP A 115 27.12 13.32 -7.26
C ASP A 115 27.64 14.64 -6.71
N ASP A 116 27.95 14.65 -5.41
CA ASP A 116 28.67 15.71 -4.72
C ASP A 116 30.15 15.69 -5.14
N SER A 117 30.42 15.55 -6.44
CA SER A 117 31.63 16.11 -7.00
C SER A 117 31.37 17.60 -7.08
N GLY A 118 31.80 18.29 -6.02
CA GLY A 118 31.69 19.73 -5.86
C GLY A 118 31.87 20.42 -7.20
N ILE A 119 30.84 21.16 -7.59
CA ILE A 119 30.90 22.10 -8.71
C ILE A 119 31.96 23.13 -8.30
N VAL A 120 33.21 22.83 -8.62
CA VAL A 120 34.25 23.84 -8.80
C VAL A 120 33.80 24.56 -10.04
N ILE A 121 33.14 25.70 -9.84
CA ILE A 121 32.96 26.67 -10.90
C ILE A 121 34.38 27.06 -11.29
N ASP A 122 34.90 26.49 -12.38
CA ASP A 122 36.11 27.01 -13.02
C ASP A 122 35.81 28.48 -13.36
N GLU A 123 36.65 29.38 -12.86
CA GLU A 123 36.61 30.84 -13.04
C GLU A 123 36.81 31.28 -14.53
N ASP A 124 36.74 30.35 -15.50
CA ASP A 124 36.91 30.62 -16.93
C ASP A 124 35.57 30.85 -17.68
N LEU A 125 34.43 30.83 -17.00
CA LEU A 125 33.09 31.06 -17.60
C LEU A 125 32.55 32.49 -17.41
N GLU A 126 33.34 33.43 -16.88
CA GLU A 126 32.96 34.86 -16.86
C GLU A 126 33.04 35.52 -18.24
N ASP A 127 33.69 34.90 -19.24
CA ASP A 127 33.90 35.47 -20.58
C ASP A 127 32.73 35.20 -21.56
N PHE A 128 31.66 34.52 -21.11
CA PHE A 128 30.49 34.20 -21.95
C PHE A 128 29.27 35.10 -21.74
N LEU A 129 29.34 36.06 -20.81
CA LEU A 129 28.24 36.98 -20.49
C LEU A 129 28.45 38.41 -21.02
N ASP A 130 29.45 38.64 -21.86
CA ASP A 130 29.70 39.93 -22.52
C ASP A 130 29.49 39.79 -24.04
N TYR A 131 28.24 39.52 -24.44
CA TYR A 131 27.76 39.78 -25.80
C TYR A 131 26.52 40.68 -25.72
N ASP A 132 26.76 41.97 -25.52
CA ASP A 132 25.98 43.01 -26.19
C ASP A 132 26.07 42.77 -27.69
N GLU A 133 24.95 42.57 -28.38
CA GLU A 133 24.79 43.21 -29.69
C GLU A 133 23.32 43.44 -30.04
N GLU A 134 23.06 44.71 -30.28
CA GLU A 134 21.89 45.34 -30.87
C GLU A 134 21.39 44.65 -32.15
N GLU A 135 20.07 44.47 -32.27
CA GLU A 135 19.31 44.90 -33.47
C GLU A 135 17.83 45.19 -33.14
#